data_AF-A0A933WH39-F1
#
_entry.id   AF-A0A933WH39-F1
#
_cell.length_a   1.000
_cell.length_b   1.000
_cell.length_c   1.000
_cell.angle_alpha   90.00
_cell.angle_beta   90.00
_cell.angle_gamma   90.00
#
_symmetry.space_group_name_H-M   'P 1'
#
loop_
_entity.id
_entity.type
_entity.pdbx_description
1 polymer ?
#
loop_
_entity_poly.entity_id
_entity_poly.type
_entity_poly.pdbx_seq_one_letter_code
_entity_poly.pdbx_strand_id
1 'polypeptide(L)'
;MLALSVFRFFYSGLTELTPDEAYYWEWSRYLQLSYYDHPPMVAYMIFLSTWIGGATEKWVRFPGVITGIGISLAAYFMGRDLFKSEKTGLYSAIFVNMVLMVSIGCFIITPDTPQGLFTAWTLYFFFKALELERLSWWALSGACLGAAMLSKYTGVLLVSCILITLATWPGHRKWFFRKELYIAAGVAFLFTLPVLAWNHQNGWISIAFQSKHGFSGLDVNPLAGFLDFIGTQFGLLTPFVFLSALSTMIYCFFHGKENFRYHFIFWNSAPILLFFCAMSMRQKIEGNWASLAYFVSLVGAVGVYFELREAGLRGWRTGWANFLKKTSIATSLIILGFVYIHAIVPIMSLPKNLDVTRRLHGWKTLSGKVDEIMGQFQPGSPPPFVFGDRHQINSELSFYLKGQPVIYKTGGAARYSYIKDFSHLMGKDAVYVAEKARVNIKSIGQAFERVDEPVSVTIWRADRIIWDFVIIRCYHYNGGLIGV
;
A
#
# COMPACT_ATOMS: atom_id res chain seq x y z
N MET A 1 2.01 -20.86 -8.09
CA MET A 1 2.38 -19.87 -7.05
C MET A 1 3.89 -19.68 -7.00
N LEU A 2 4.68 -20.73 -6.75
CA LEU A 2 6.15 -20.63 -6.72
C LEU A 2 6.75 -19.92 -7.95
N ALA A 3 6.37 -20.34 -9.17
CA ALA A 3 6.83 -19.69 -10.40
C ALA A 3 6.52 -18.18 -10.46
N LEU A 4 5.35 -17.76 -9.98
CA LEU A 4 4.97 -16.35 -9.94
C LEU A 4 5.78 -15.58 -8.89
N SER A 5 6.03 -16.17 -7.73
CA SER A 5 6.87 -15.59 -6.68
C SER A 5 8.32 -15.45 -7.12
N VAL A 6 8.86 -16.47 -7.79
CA VAL A 6 10.19 -16.44 -8.40
C VAL A 6 10.26 -15.33 -9.44
N PHE A 7 9.28 -15.25 -10.35
CA PHE A 7 9.18 -14.16 -11.31
C PHE A 7 9.18 -12.79 -10.62
N ARG A 8 8.30 -12.56 -9.63
CA ARG A 8 8.20 -11.29 -8.89
C ARG A 8 9.51 -10.92 -8.22
N PHE A 9 10.21 -11.88 -7.60
CA PHE A 9 11.49 -11.62 -6.94
C PHE A 9 12.55 -11.15 -7.93
N PHE A 10 12.73 -11.84 -9.06
CA PHE A 10 13.71 -11.42 -10.06
C PHE A 10 13.32 -10.09 -10.73
N TYR A 11 12.03 -9.96 -11.07
CA TYR A 11 11.47 -8.76 -11.68
C TYR A 11 11.60 -7.53 -10.76
N SER A 12 11.49 -7.70 -9.43
CA SER A 12 11.61 -6.61 -8.43
C SER A 12 12.93 -5.83 -8.47
N GLY A 13 13.99 -6.41 -9.05
CA GLY A 13 15.29 -5.75 -9.20
C GLY A 13 15.55 -5.15 -10.58
N LEU A 14 14.57 -5.17 -11.48
CA LEU A 14 14.72 -4.60 -12.83
C LEU A 14 14.31 -3.14 -12.90
N THR A 15 13.69 -2.60 -11.84
CA THR A 15 13.21 -1.23 -11.78
C THR A 15 13.67 -0.55 -10.50
N GLU A 16 13.79 0.77 -10.52
CA GLU A 16 14.12 1.55 -9.33
C GLU A 16 12.95 1.55 -8.33
N LEU A 17 13.19 1.94 -7.09
CA LEU A 17 12.14 2.13 -6.08
C LEU A 17 11.16 3.22 -6.52
N THR A 18 9.92 3.10 -6.07
CA THR A 18 9.00 4.24 -6.05
C THR A 18 9.28 5.10 -4.82
N PRO A 19 8.87 6.39 -4.83
CA PRO A 19 9.19 7.26 -3.70
C PRO A 19 8.57 6.83 -2.38
N ASP A 20 7.45 6.11 -2.43
CA ASP A 20 6.81 5.56 -1.23
C ASP A 20 7.65 4.40 -0.67
N GLU A 21 8.18 3.52 -1.52
CA GLU A 21 9.04 2.40 -1.11
C GLU A 21 10.35 2.91 -0.49
N ALA A 22 10.98 3.90 -1.12
CA ALA A 22 12.19 4.52 -0.58
C ALA A 22 11.91 5.19 0.78
N TYR A 23 10.73 5.82 0.94
CA TYR A 23 10.32 6.42 2.21
C TYR A 23 10.11 5.39 3.32
N TYR A 24 9.46 4.26 3.02
CA TYR A 24 9.28 3.18 4.01
C TYR A 24 10.58 2.41 4.27
N TRP A 25 11.51 2.37 3.32
CA TRP A 25 12.86 1.90 3.58
C TRP A 25 13.61 2.84 4.53
N GLU A 26 13.48 4.15 4.38
CA GLU A 26 14.08 5.11 5.33
C GLU A 26 13.60 4.84 6.77
N TRP A 27 12.31 4.54 6.94
CA TRP A 27 11.77 4.12 8.24
C TRP A 27 12.41 2.85 8.79
N SER A 28 12.72 1.89 7.92
CA SER A 28 13.36 0.64 8.32
C SER A 28 14.76 0.85 8.92
N ARG A 29 15.42 1.98 8.61
CA ARG A 29 16.70 2.38 9.20
C ARG A 29 16.55 2.97 10.61
N TYR A 30 15.37 3.50 10.92
CA TYR A 30 15.04 4.16 12.17
C TYR A 30 13.76 3.56 12.74
N LEU A 31 13.85 2.32 13.25
CA LEU A 31 12.68 1.60 13.74
C LEU A 31 12.02 2.33 14.91
N GLN A 32 10.73 2.61 14.77
CA GLN A 32 9.87 3.21 15.78
C GLN A 32 8.64 2.34 16.04
N LEU A 33 7.94 2.60 17.14
CA LEU A 33 6.68 1.92 17.48
C LEU A 33 5.49 2.35 16.59
N SER A 34 5.60 3.51 15.93
CA SER A 34 4.73 4.01 14.86
C SER A 34 5.44 5.19 14.17
N TYR A 35 4.87 5.68 13.08
CA TYR A 35 5.38 6.85 12.37
C TYR A 35 4.27 7.88 12.15
N TYR A 36 4.66 9.06 11.66
CA TYR A 36 3.78 10.21 11.46
C TYR A 36 2.51 9.87 10.67
N ASP A 37 2.62 9.17 9.54
CA ASP A 37 1.47 8.87 8.70
C ASP A 37 0.95 7.45 8.85
N HIS A 38 1.79 6.44 9.17
CA HIS A 38 1.36 5.04 9.20
C HIS A 38 1.94 4.26 10.40
N PRO A 39 1.28 3.16 10.82
CA PRO A 39 1.83 2.15 11.71
C PRO A 39 3.10 1.47 11.13
N PRO A 40 3.89 0.76 11.96
CA PRO A 40 5.28 0.42 11.63
C PRO A 40 5.49 -0.90 10.87
N MET A 41 4.46 -1.75 10.64
CA MET A 41 4.67 -3.11 10.10
C MET A 41 5.47 -3.13 8.79
N VAL A 42 5.22 -2.16 7.89
CA VAL A 42 5.95 -2.08 6.61
C VAL A 42 7.45 -1.88 6.84
N ALA A 43 7.84 -1.02 7.79
CA ALA A 43 9.23 -0.76 8.13
C ALA A 43 9.88 -1.98 8.79
N TYR A 44 9.16 -2.68 9.66
CA TYR A 44 9.65 -3.93 10.28
C TYR A 44 9.92 -5.01 9.24
N MET A 45 9.02 -5.17 8.28
CA MET A 45 9.18 -6.14 7.20
C MET A 45 10.36 -5.80 6.28
N ILE A 46 10.53 -4.53 5.91
CA ILE A 46 11.67 -4.07 5.10
C ILE A 46 12.98 -4.22 5.88
N PHE A 47 13.00 -3.90 7.17
CA PHE A 47 14.19 -4.06 8.01
C PHE A 47 14.67 -5.51 8.03
N LEU A 48 13.76 -6.46 8.29
CA LEU A 48 14.12 -7.88 8.32
C LEU A 48 14.66 -8.38 6.97
N SER A 49 14.06 -7.97 5.84
CA SER A 49 14.52 -8.42 4.53
C SER A 49 15.83 -7.78 4.09
N THR A 50 16.02 -6.50 4.36
CA THR A 50 17.28 -5.79 4.04
C THR A 50 18.42 -6.14 4.99
N TRP A 51 18.13 -6.59 6.22
CA TRP A 51 19.12 -7.20 7.10
C TRP A 51 19.69 -8.50 6.52
N ILE A 52 18.87 -9.28 5.81
CA ILE A 52 19.29 -10.55 5.19
C ILE A 52 20.10 -10.30 3.91
N GLY A 53 19.64 -9.39 3.05
CA GLY A 53 20.17 -9.28 1.68
C GLY A 53 20.66 -7.90 1.26
N GLY A 54 20.76 -6.97 2.19
CA GLY A 54 21.21 -5.60 1.96
C GLY A 54 20.10 -4.67 1.46
N ALA A 55 20.39 -3.37 1.51
CA ALA A 55 19.52 -2.31 1.01
C ALA A 55 19.57 -2.24 -0.53
N THR A 56 18.85 -3.15 -1.18
CA THR A 56 18.67 -3.20 -2.65
C THR A 56 17.19 -3.24 -3.00
N GLU A 57 16.83 -2.90 -4.24
CA GLU A 57 15.42 -2.86 -4.68
C GLU A 57 14.72 -4.21 -4.46
N LYS A 58 15.44 -5.31 -4.73
CA LYS A 58 14.94 -6.69 -4.54
C LYS A 58 14.61 -6.98 -3.09
N TRP A 59 15.51 -6.63 -2.17
CA TRP A 59 15.35 -6.96 -0.76
C TRP A 59 14.42 -6.00 -0.03
N VAL A 60 14.27 -4.75 -0.50
CA VAL A 60 13.19 -3.86 -0.06
C VAL A 60 11.82 -4.42 -0.46
N ARG A 61 11.68 -4.97 -1.68
CA ARG A 61 10.41 -5.54 -2.19
C ARG A 61 10.16 -6.99 -1.81
N PHE A 62 11.16 -7.71 -1.32
CA PHE A 62 11.04 -9.12 -0.95
C PHE A 62 9.87 -9.43 -0.01
N PRO A 63 9.57 -8.60 1.02
CA PRO A 63 8.40 -8.83 1.85
C PRO A 63 7.07 -8.82 1.07
N GLY A 64 6.96 -8.02 0.00
CA GLY A 64 5.80 -8.03 -0.89
C GLY A 64 5.62 -9.34 -1.64
N VAL A 65 6.72 -10.00 -2.02
CA VAL A 65 6.70 -11.33 -2.64
C VAL A 65 6.16 -12.38 -1.65
N ILE A 66 6.61 -12.32 -0.39
CA ILE A 66 6.15 -13.22 0.68
C ILE A 66 4.67 -12.98 0.99
N THR A 67 4.24 -11.72 1.08
CA THR A 67 2.83 -11.35 1.22
C THR A 67 1.99 -11.94 0.09
N GLY A 68 2.47 -11.88 -1.16
CA GLY A 68 1.77 -12.49 -2.30
C GLY A 68 1.57 -13.99 -2.14
N ILE A 69 2.55 -14.72 -1.59
CA ILE A 69 2.41 -16.15 -1.26
C ILE A 69 1.33 -16.32 -0.18
N GLY A 70 1.42 -15.56 0.90
CA GLY A 70 0.49 -15.65 2.02
C GLY A 70 -0.96 -15.34 1.63
N ILE A 71 -1.21 -14.31 0.83
CA ILE A 71 -2.54 -13.98 0.29
C ILE A 71 -3.06 -15.12 -0.59
N SER A 72 -2.20 -15.70 -1.43
CA SER A 72 -2.57 -16.82 -2.31
C SER A 72 -2.98 -18.06 -1.50
N LEU A 73 -2.24 -18.38 -0.42
CA LEU A 73 -2.55 -19.48 0.48
C LEU A 73 -3.87 -19.23 1.23
N ALA A 74 -4.07 -18.02 1.77
CA ALA A 74 -5.31 -17.65 2.42
C ALA A 74 -6.51 -17.76 1.44
N ALA A 75 -6.35 -17.31 0.19
CA ALA A 75 -7.40 -17.43 -0.83
C ALA A 75 -7.71 -18.90 -1.17
N TYR A 76 -6.68 -19.74 -1.25
CA TYR A 76 -6.84 -21.19 -1.46
C TYR A 76 -7.62 -21.82 -0.31
N PHE A 77 -7.20 -21.62 0.93
CA PHE A 77 -7.86 -22.22 2.09
C PHE A 77 -9.28 -21.66 2.29
N MET A 78 -9.48 -20.37 2.08
CA MET A 78 -10.80 -19.73 2.15
C MET A 78 -11.74 -20.32 1.09
N GLY A 79 -11.30 -20.40 -0.17
CA GLY A 79 -12.11 -20.95 -1.25
C GLY A 79 -12.43 -22.43 -1.05
N ARG A 80 -11.45 -23.22 -0.61
CA ARG A 80 -11.63 -24.64 -0.28
C ARG A 80 -12.61 -24.82 0.87
N ASP A 81 -12.45 -24.09 1.97
CA ASP A 81 -13.23 -24.33 3.19
C ASP A 81 -14.65 -23.75 3.09
N LEU A 82 -14.85 -22.62 2.41
CA LEU A 82 -16.19 -22.06 2.14
C LEU A 82 -16.99 -22.94 1.17
N PHE A 83 -16.37 -23.39 0.07
CA PHE A 83 -17.09 -24.10 -1.00
C PHE A 83 -16.87 -25.63 -0.98
N LYS A 84 -16.17 -26.15 0.03
CA LYS A 84 -15.83 -27.58 0.18
C LYS A 84 -15.24 -28.20 -1.10
N SER A 85 -14.41 -27.42 -1.79
CA SER A 85 -13.89 -27.78 -3.10
C SER A 85 -12.44 -27.32 -3.27
N GLU A 86 -11.53 -28.29 -3.40
CA GLU A 86 -10.11 -28.06 -3.69
C GLU A 86 -9.92 -27.23 -4.97
N LYS A 87 -10.77 -27.51 -5.96
CA LYS A 87 -10.79 -26.77 -7.22
C LYS A 87 -11.13 -25.30 -6.99
N THR A 88 -12.17 -25.00 -6.21
CA THR A 88 -12.53 -23.61 -5.89
C THR A 88 -11.39 -22.91 -5.15
N GLY A 89 -10.72 -23.59 -4.22
CA GLY A 89 -9.52 -23.06 -3.57
C GLY A 89 -8.42 -22.71 -4.57
N LEU A 90 -8.03 -23.65 -5.43
CA LEU A 90 -6.94 -23.45 -6.40
C LEU A 90 -7.22 -22.27 -7.34
N TYR A 91 -8.43 -22.21 -7.91
CA TYR A 91 -8.82 -21.12 -8.80
C TYR A 91 -8.96 -19.78 -8.05
N SER A 92 -9.35 -19.77 -6.77
CA SER A 92 -9.38 -18.55 -5.95
C SER A 92 -8.00 -17.95 -5.80
N ALA A 93 -7.00 -18.78 -5.49
CA ALA A 93 -5.62 -18.32 -5.37
C ALA A 93 -5.02 -17.81 -6.69
N ILE A 94 -5.41 -18.39 -7.83
CA ILE A 94 -5.05 -17.87 -9.15
C ILE A 94 -5.74 -16.53 -9.40
N PHE A 95 -7.04 -16.45 -9.15
CA PHE A 95 -7.87 -15.30 -9.48
C PHE A 95 -7.47 -14.04 -8.69
N VAL A 96 -7.15 -14.16 -7.40
CA VAL A 96 -6.69 -13.00 -6.61
C VAL A 96 -5.38 -12.40 -7.15
N ASN A 97 -4.50 -13.21 -7.76
CA ASN A 97 -3.26 -12.72 -8.37
C ASN A 97 -3.48 -12.04 -9.73
N MET A 98 -4.63 -12.25 -10.37
CA MET A 98 -4.99 -11.58 -11.62
C MET A 98 -5.50 -10.15 -11.41
N VAL A 99 -5.83 -9.77 -10.18
CA VAL A 99 -6.22 -8.40 -9.82
C VAL A 99 -5.01 -7.48 -9.95
N LEU A 100 -5.15 -6.39 -10.71
CA LEU A 100 -4.06 -5.42 -10.92
C LEU A 100 -3.50 -4.89 -9.60
N MET A 101 -4.38 -4.43 -8.70
CA MET A 101 -4.01 -3.94 -7.37
C MET A 101 -3.25 -4.96 -6.52
N VAL A 102 -3.64 -6.24 -6.54
CA VAL A 102 -2.93 -7.29 -5.78
C VAL A 102 -1.59 -7.58 -6.42
N SER A 103 -1.55 -7.70 -7.76
CA SER A 103 -0.31 -7.99 -8.47
C SER A 103 0.73 -6.88 -8.31
N ILE A 104 0.33 -5.60 -8.45
CA ILE A 104 1.20 -4.46 -8.18
C ILE A 104 1.55 -4.40 -6.69
N GLY A 105 0.58 -4.55 -5.79
CA GLY A 105 0.82 -4.50 -4.33
C GLY A 105 1.67 -5.64 -3.76
N CYS A 106 1.88 -6.72 -4.53
CA CYS A 106 2.84 -7.79 -4.23
C CYS A 106 4.20 -7.59 -4.95
N PHE A 107 4.31 -6.58 -5.79
CA PHE A 107 5.54 -6.18 -6.49
C PHE A 107 6.18 -4.96 -5.82
N ILE A 108 5.40 -3.95 -5.49
CA ILE A 108 5.83 -2.82 -4.65
C ILE A 108 5.59 -3.11 -3.17
N ILE A 109 6.32 -2.42 -2.29
CA ILE A 109 6.10 -2.49 -0.84
C ILE A 109 5.49 -1.18 -0.30
N THR A 110 4.26 -1.26 0.20
CA THR A 110 3.59 -0.16 0.90
C THR A 110 2.88 -0.71 2.14
N PRO A 111 2.32 0.12 3.03
CA PRO A 111 1.47 -0.33 4.14
C PRO A 111 0.28 -1.22 3.73
N ASP A 112 -0.20 -1.09 2.48
CA ASP A 112 -1.29 -1.93 1.96
C ASP A 112 -0.85 -3.38 1.77
N THR A 113 0.43 -3.61 1.49
CA THR A 113 0.99 -4.94 1.29
C THR A 113 0.80 -5.82 2.53
N PRO A 114 1.39 -5.53 3.72
CA PRO A 114 1.14 -6.33 4.91
C PRO A 114 -0.32 -6.28 5.37
N GLN A 115 -1.01 -5.15 5.20
CA GLN A 115 -2.42 -5.06 5.54
C GLN A 115 -3.26 -6.09 4.75
N GLY A 116 -3.03 -6.24 3.45
CA GLY A 116 -3.73 -7.21 2.61
C GLY A 116 -3.50 -8.66 3.06
N LEU A 117 -2.25 -9.01 3.43
CA LEU A 117 -1.91 -10.32 3.99
C LEU A 117 -2.69 -10.59 5.27
N PHE A 118 -2.59 -9.69 6.24
CA PHE A 118 -3.21 -9.89 7.55
C PHE A 118 -4.73 -9.82 7.48
N THR A 119 -5.29 -9.07 6.54
CA THR A 119 -6.74 -9.10 6.25
C THR A 119 -7.20 -10.46 5.76
N ALA A 120 -6.48 -11.03 4.79
CA ALA A 120 -6.81 -12.34 4.24
C ALA A 120 -6.83 -13.43 5.33
N TRP A 121 -5.81 -13.44 6.19
CA TRP A 121 -5.71 -14.39 7.30
C TRP A 121 -6.68 -14.09 8.46
N THR A 122 -6.96 -12.82 8.76
CA THR A 122 -7.99 -12.42 9.74
C THR A 122 -9.33 -13.06 9.37
N LEU A 123 -9.75 -12.89 8.13
CA LEU A 123 -11.03 -13.40 7.64
C LEU A 123 -11.03 -14.93 7.57
N TYR A 124 -9.93 -15.57 7.15
CA TYR A 124 -9.84 -17.03 7.14
C TYR A 124 -9.94 -17.62 8.55
N PHE A 125 -9.16 -17.13 9.51
CA PHE A 125 -9.21 -17.61 10.88
C PHE A 125 -10.53 -17.27 11.56
N PHE A 126 -11.14 -16.12 11.23
CA PHE A 126 -12.50 -15.80 11.69
C PHE A 126 -13.50 -16.85 11.20
N PHE A 127 -13.47 -17.22 9.91
CA PHE A 127 -14.31 -18.28 9.38
C PHE A 127 -14.07 -19.63 10.10
N LYS A 128 -12.81 -20.03 10.33
CA LYS A 128 -12.48 -21.25 11.09
C LYS A 128 -12.93 -21.18 12.54
N ALA A 129 -12.90 -20.00 13.16
CA ALA A 129 -13.36 -19.79 14.52
C ALA A 129 -14.87 -20.01 14.65
N LEU A 130 -15.65 -19.60 13.64
CA LEU A 130 -17.09 -19.86 13.57
C LEU A 130 -17.42 -21.32 13.26
N GLU A 131 -16.65 -21.96 12.38
CA GLU A 131 -16.89 -23.35 11.97
C GLU A 131 -16.50 -24.36 13.06
N LEU A 132 -15.34 -24.17 13.69
CA LEU A 132 -14.75 -25.15 14.61
C LEU A 132 -15.00 -24.81 16.09
N GLU A 133 -15.50 -23.61 16.38
CA GLU A 133 -15.81 -23.12 17.74
C GLU A 133 -14.63 -23.23 18.74
N ARG A 134 -13.38 -23.10 18.27
CA ARG A 134 -12.18 -23.18 19.13
C ARG A 134 -11.59 -21.81 19.41
N LEU A 135 -11.20 -21.60 20.67
CA LEU A 135 -10.54 -20.37 21.13
C LEU A 135 -9.26 -20.04 20.35
N SER A 136 -8.49 -21.05 19.94
CA SER A 136 -7.24 -20.85 19.19
C SER A 136 -7.46 -20.10 17.87
N TRP A 137 -8.56 -20.38 17.15
CA TRP A 137 -8.88 -19.70 15.90
C TRP A 137 -9.35 -18.27 16.13
N TRP A 138 -10.08 -18.02 17.21
CA TRP A 138 -10.42 -16.66 17.64
C TRP A 138 -9.17 -15.85 17.98
N ALA A 139 -8.24 -16.42 18.74
CA ALA A 139 -6.97 -15.78 19.08
C ALA A 139 -6.11 -15.50 17.84
N LEU A 140 -6.01 -16.46 16.90
CA LEU A 140 -5.30 -16.27 15.63
C LEU A 140 -5.95 -15.18 14.77
N SER A 141 -7.28 -15.14 14.69
CA SER A 141 -8.01 -14.07 14.00
C SER A 141 -7.74 -12.72 14.64
N GLY A 142 -7.76 -12.63 15.98
CA GLY A 142 -7.39 -11.43 16.74
C GLY A 142 -5.96 -10.97 16.50
N ALA A 143 -4.99 -11.89 16.48
CA ALA A 143 -3.59 -11.58 16.19
C ALA A 143 -3.40 -11.02 14.77
N CYS A 144 -4.03 -11.64 13.77
CA CYS A 144 -4.00 -11.13 12.40
C CYS A 144 -4.73 -9.79 12.28
N LEU A 145 -5.85 -9.58 12.98
CA LEU A 145 -6.55 -8.30 12.97
C LEU A 145 -5.68 -7.18 13.56
N GLY A 146 -5.04 -7.46 14.70
CA GLY A 146 -4.07 -6.58 15.32
C GLY A 146 -2.91 -6.27 14.40
N ALA A 147 -2.36 -7.27 13.69
CA ALA A 147 -1.30 -7.08 12.70
C ALA A 147 -1.77 -6.28 11.46
N ALA A 148 -3.03 -6.41 11.03
CA ALA A 148 -3.61 -5.59 9.97
C ALA A 148 -3.72 -4.12 10.39
N MET A 149 -4.10 -3.86 11.65
CA MET A 149 -4.12 -2.51 12.23
C MET A 149 -2.69 -1.96 12.46
N LEU A 150 -1.74 -2.82 12.82
CA LEU A 150 -0.31 -2.50 12.91
C LEU A 150 0.34 -2.25 11.54
N SER A 151 -0.37 -2.58 10.46
CA SER A 151 0.02 -2.28 9.08
C SER A 151 -0.53 -0.95 8.61
N LYS A 152 -1.84 -0.71 8.81
CA LYS A 152 -2.50 0.54 8.42
C LYS A 152 -3.80 0.71 9.20
N TYR A 153 -4.09 1.95 9.61
CA TYR A 153 -5.21 2.29 10.49
C TYR A 153 -6.58 1.81 9.97
N THR A 154 -6.77 1.76 8.65
CA THR A 154 -8.00 1.27 8.01
C THR A 154 -8.32 -0.20 8.33
N GLY A 155 -7.36 -0.97 8.88
CA GLY A 155 -7.59 -2.34 9.33
C GLY A 155 -8.68 -2.45 10.39
N VAL A 156 -8.95 -1.37 11.14
CA VAL A 156 -10.05 -1.30 12.11
C VAL A 156 -11.42 -1.55 11.48
N LEU A 157 -11.60 -1.28 10.18
CA LEU A 157 -12.87 -1.51 9.47
C LEU A 157 -13.24 -3.00 9.40
N LEU A 158 -12.28 -3.91 9.56
CA LEU A 158 -12.57 -5.34 9.67
C LEU A 158 -13.35 -5.68 10.94
N VAL A 159 -13.20 -4.91 12.02
CA VAL A 159 -14.00 -5.06 13.25
C VAL A 159 -15.47 -4.90 12.92
N SER A 160 -15.86 -3.86 12.17
CA SER A 160 -17.25 -3.67 11.75
C SER A 160 -17.77 -4.84 10.92
N CYS A 161 -16.99 -5.38 9.99
CA CYS A 161 -17.37 -6.56 9.21
C CYS A 161 -17.64 -7.78 10.09
N ILE A 162 -16.74 -8.08 11.03
CA ILE A 162 -16.85 -9.19 11.97
C ILE A 162 -18.12 -9.03 12.83
N LEU A 163 -18.29 -7.87 13.47
CA LEU A 163 -19.42 -7.62 14.37
C LEU A 163 -20.76 -7.63 13.63
N ILE A 164 -20.84 -7.06 12.43
CA ILE A 164 -22.06 -7.09 11.62
C ILE A 164 -22.40 -8.52 11.20
N THR A 165 -21.40 -9.32 10.81
CA THR A 165 -21.60 -10.76 10.48
C THR A 165 -22.19 -11.52 11.67
N LEU A 166 -21.66 -11.30 12.87
CA LEU A 166 -22.16 -11.94 14.09
C LEU A 166 -23.57 -11.47 14.48
N ALA A 167 -23.85 -10.18 14.33
CA ALA A 167 -25.13 -9.58 14.71
C ALA A 167 -26.26 -9.98 13.76
N THR A 168 -25.97 -10.10 12.47
CA THR A 168 -26.98 -10.32 11.43
C THR A 168 -27.22 -11.80 11.12
N TRP A 169 -26.34 -12.73 11.53
CA TRP A 169 -26.61 -14.17 11.49
C TRP A 169 -27.13 -14.71 12.83
N PRO A 170 -28.38 -15.19 12.93
CA PRO A 170 -28.96 -15.63 14.20
C PRO A 170 -28.12 -16.67 14.97
N GLY A 171 -27.54 -17.66 14.27
CA GLY A 171 -26.73 -18.72 14.88
C GLY A 171 -25.39 -18.26 15.47
N HIS A 172 -24.96 -17.02 15.19
CA HIS A 172 -23.67 -16.48 15.65
C HIS A 172 -23.81 -15.34 16.66
N ARG A 173 -25.01 -14.89 16.97
CA ARG A 173 -25.25 -13.89 18.03
C ARG A 173 -24.79 -14.34 19.41
N LYS A 174 -24.73 -15.66 19.64
CA LYS A 174 -24.17 -16.24 20.88
C LYS A 174 -22.76 -15.74 21.18
N TRP A 175 -21.96 -15.41 20.16
CA TRP A 175 -20.57 -15.00 20.33
C TRP A 175 -20.40 -13.68 21.08
N PHE A 176 -21.43 -12.82 21.11
CA PHE A 176 -21.43 -11.61 21.95
C PHE A 176 -21.44 -11.90 23.45
N PHE A 177 -21.78 -13.12 23.87
CA PHE A 177 -21.79 -13.52 25.27
C PHE A 177 -20.67 -14.51 25.61
N ARG A 178 -19.75 -14.74 24.66
CA ARG A 178 -18.71 -15.76 24.74
C ARG A 178 -17.34 -15.09 24.88
N LYS A 179 -16.52 -15.61 25.79
CA LYS A 179 -15.17 -15.07 26.08
C LYS A 179 -14.26 -15.05 24.85
N GLU A 180 -14.48 -15.94 23.90
CA GLU A 180 -13.66 -16.10 22.70
C GLU A 180 -13.59 -14.82 21.85
N LEU A 181 -14.71 -14.12 21.67
CA LEU A 181 -14.75 -12.84 20.95
C LEU A 181 -13.92 -11.77 21.67
N TYR A 182 -14.03 -11.70 23.00
CA TYR A 182 -13.31 -10.73 23.82
C TYR A 182 -11.82 -11.05 23.92
N ILE A 183 -11.44 -12.33 23.92
CA ILE A 183 -10.03 -12.73 23.85
C ILE A 183 -9.44 -12.34 22.49
N ALA A 184 -10.17 -12.57 21.39
CA ALA A 184 -9.73 -12.10 20.07
C ALA A 184 -9.54 -10.58 20.04
N ALA A 185 -10.48 -9.82 20.61
CA ALA A 185 -10.38 -8.37 20.73
C ALA A 185 -9.18 -7.93 21.60
N GLY A 186 -8.96 -8.60 22.73
CA GLY A 186 -7.81 -8.36 23.60
C GLY A 186 -6.49 -8.63 22.91
N VAL A 187 -6.37 -9.75 22.18
CA VAL A 187 -5.17 -10.07 21.38
C VAL A 187 -4.95 -9.02 20.29
N ALA A 188 -6.00 -8.61 19.56
CA ALA A 188 -5.89 -7.55 18.56
C ALA A 188 -5.40 -6.23 19.17
N PHE A 189 -5.92 -5.87 20.35
CA PHE A 189 -5.51 -4.68 21.09
C PHE A 189 -4.05 -4.73 21.53
N LEU A 190 -3.55 -5.88 22.00
CA LEU A 190 -2.14 -6.03 22.39
C LEU A 190 -1.18 -5.71 21.24
N PHE A 191 -1.54 -6.06 20.01
CA PHE A 191 -0.74 -5.74 18.81
C PHE A 191 -0.78 -4.26 18.46
N THR A 192 -1.83 -3.52 18.83
CA THR A 192 -1.96 -2.08 18.54
C THR A 192 -1.38 -1.19 19.65
N LEU A 193 -1.08 -1.76 20.82
CA LEU A 193 -0.46 -1.04 21.94
C LEU A 193 0.79 -0.23 21.56
N PRO A 194 1.75 -0.74 20.76
CA PRO A 194 2.93 0.04 20.37
C PRO A 194 2.55 1.35 19.65
N VAL A 195 1.54 1.28 18.78
CA VAL A 195 1.07 2.44 18.00
C VAL A 195 0.39 3.47 18.90
N LEU A 196 -0.40 3.01 19.87
CA LEU A 196 -1.05 3.88 20.85
C LEU A 196 -0.04 4.54 21.77
N ALA A 197 0.94 3.79 22.27
CA ALA A 197 2.01 4.31 23.12
C ALA A 197 2.84 5.38 22.39
N TRP A 198 3.21 5.11 21.14
CA TRP A 198 3.93 6.08 20.31
C TRP A 198 3.12 7.35 20.06
N ASN A 199 1.84 7.21 19.69
CA ASN A 199 0.99 8.37 19.44
C ASN A 199 0.81 9.20 20.72
N HIS A 200 0.60 8.56 21.88
CA HIS A 200 0.52 9.25 23.16
C HIS A 200 1.78 10.08 23.45
N GLN A 201 2.97 9.52 23.20
CA GLN A 201 4.26 10.20 23.37
C GLN A 201 4.50 11.34 22.36
N ASN A 202 3.80 11.33 21.22
CA ASN A 202 3.96 12.29 20.12
C ASN A 202 2.71 13.16 19.92
N GLY A 203 1.91 13.38 20.98
CA GLY A 203 0.76 14.30 20.94
C GLY A 203 -0.34 13.88 19.96
N TRP A 204 -0.50 12.58 19.71
CA TRP A 204 -1.49 11.98 18.80
C TRP A 204 -1.37 12.46 17.36
N ILE A 205 -0.17 12.86 16.95
CA ILE A 205 0.06 13.50 15.65
C ILE A 205 -0.38 12.65 14.46
N SER A 206 -0.23 11.33 14.51
CA SER A 206 -0.66 10.45 13.40
C SER A 206 -2.17 10.35 13.32
N ILE A 207 -2.87 10.25 14.45
CA ILE A 207 -4.33 10.25 14.47
C ILE A 207 -4.86 11.59 13.95
N ALA A 208 -4.30 12.71 14.42
CA ALA A 208 -4.67 14.04 13.93
C ALA A 208 -4.43 14.19 12.42
N PHE A 209 -3.31 13.67 11.91
CA PHE A 209 -3.03 13.63 10.47
C PHE A 209 -4.09 12.83 9.71
N GLN A 210 -4.42 11.61 10.17
CA GLN A 210 -5.42 10.76 9.53
C GLN A 210 -6.83 11.35 9.59
N SER A 211 -7.21 12.00 10.70
CA SER A 211 -8.49 12.69 10.82
C SER A 211 -8.60 13.87 9.86
N LYS A 212 -7.53 14.67 9.71
CA LYS A 212 -7.52 15.75 8.72
C LYS A 212 -7.56 15.17 7.31
N HIS A 213 -6.63 14.27 6.99
CA HIS A 213 -6.53 13.67 5.66
C HIS A 213 -7.78 12.89 5.24
N GLY A 214 -8.49 12.31 6.22
CA GLY A 214 -9.68 11.51 6.01
C GLY A 214 -11.02 12.19 6.26
N PHE A 215 -11.09 13.44 6.75
CA PHE A 215 -12.38 14.12 7.00
C PHE A 215 -12.39 15.63 6.72
N SER A 216 -11.27 16.25 6.31
CA SER A 216 -11.19 17.72 6.18
C SER A 216 -11.57 18.27 4.81
N GLY A 217 -11.92 17.44 3.82
CA GLY A 217 -12.40 17.91 2.52
C GLY A 217 -13.92 17.96 2.46
N LEU A 218 -14.50 19.13 2.20
CA LEU A 218 -15.92 19.28 1.80
C LEU A 218 -16.06 19.86 0.38
N ASP A 219 -14.96 19.91 -0.38
CA ASP A 219 -14.86 20.68 -1.63
C ASP A 219 -15.11 19.85 -2.90
N VAL A 220 -15.69 18.65 -2.78
CA VAL A 220 -15.92 17.77 -3.94
C VAL A 220 -17.41 17.69 -4.24
N ASN A 221 -17.76 17.78 -5.53
CA ASN A 221 -19.12 17.44 -5.97
C ASN A 221 -19.39 15.96 -5.62
N PRO A 222 -20.44 15.64 -4.84
CA PRO A 222 -20.66 14.29 -4.34
C PRO A 222 -20.77 13.21 -5.42
N LEU A 223 -21.44 13.51 -6.52
CA LEU A 223 -21.59 12.57 -7.63
C LEU A 223 -20.27 12.38 -8.37
N ALA A 224 -19.52 13.47 -8.61
CA ALA A 224 -18.22 13.39 -9.25
C ALA A 224 -17.21 12.59 -8.42
N GLY A 225 -17.14 12.81 -7.10
CA GLY A 225 -16.27 12.06 -6.21
C GLY A 225 -16.65 10.57 -6.12
N PHE A 226 -17.95 10.27 -6.09
CA PHE A 226 -18.43 8.89 -6.16
C PHE A 226 -18.03 8.21 -7.47
N LEU A 227 -18.28 8.85 -8.62
CA LEU A 227 -17.94 8.30 -9.93
C LEU A 227 -16.43 8.16 -10.15
N ASP A 228 -15.63 9.12 -9.66
CA ASP A 228 -14.15 9.04 -9.67
C ASP A 228 -13.67 7.83 -8.85
N PHE A 229 -14.23 7.63 -7.66
CA PHE A 229 -13.90 6.48 -6.82
C PHE A 229 -14.29 5.16 -7.49
N ILE A 230 -15.51 5.03 -8.02
CA ILE A 230 -15.96 3.82 -8.73
C ILE A 230 -15.10 3.58 -9.98
N GLY A 231 -14.78 4.62 -10.75
CA GLY A 231 -13.88 4.53 -11.90
C GLY A 231 -12.48 4.05 -11.50
N THR A 232 -11.98 4.52 -10.35
CA THR A 232 -10.72 4.07 -9.78
C THR A 232 -10.77 2.60 -9.35
N GLN A 233 -11.85 2.14 -8.70
CA GLN A 233 -12.03 0.73 -8.37
C GLN A 233 -12.12 -0.15 -9.63
N PHE A 234 -12.84 0.31 -10.65
CA PHE A 234 -12.97 -0.36 -11.94
C PHE A 234 -11.61 -0.55 -12.64
N GLY A 235 -10.74 0.47 -12.59
CA GLY A 235 -9.37 0.38 -13.12
C GLY A 235 -8.46 -0.51 -12.27
N LEU A 236 -8.39 -0.28 -10.96
CA LEU A 236 -7.45 -0.95 -10.05
C LEU A 236 -7.76 -2.43 -9.84
N LEU A 237 -9.03 -2.85 -9.91
CA LEU A 237 -9.35 -4.27 -9.81
C LEU A 237 -9.15 -5.03 -11.12
N THR A 238 -8.95 -4.34 -12.24
CA THR A 238 -9.26 -4.81 -13.60
C THR A 238 -10.79 -4.76 -13.87
N PRO A 239 -11.24 -4.13 -14.97
CA PRO A 239 -12.65 -3.91 -15.29
C PRO A 239 -13.62 -5.07 -15.00
N PHE A 240 -13.35 -6.24 -15.56
CA PHE A 240 -14.26 -7.39 -15.44
C PHE A 240 -14.12 -8.14 -14.11
N VAL A 241 -12.98 -8.01 -13.44
CA VAL A 241 -12.79 -8.54 -12.10
C VAL A 241 -13.58 -7.71 -11.09
N PHE A 242 -13.60 -6.38 -11.25
CA PHE A 242 -14.49 -5.50 -10.48
C PHE A 242 -15.96 -5.90 -10.67
N LEU A 243 -16.41 -6.07 -11.92
CA LEU A 243 -17.77 -6.52 -12.20
C LEU A 243 -18.06 -7.92 -11.62
N SER A 244 -17.08 -8.82 -11.60
CA SER A 244 -17.21 -10.14 -10.97
C SER A 244 -17.37 -10.06 -9.46
N ALA A 245 -16.54 -9.25 -8.79
CA ALA A 245 -16.63 -9.01 -7.36
C ALA A 245 -17.99 -8.40 -6.99
N LEU A 246 -18.43 -7.36 -7.73
CA LEU A 246 -19.71 -6.72 -7.50
C LEU A 246 -20.91 -7.65 -7.76
N SER A 247 -20.90 -8.38 -8.88
CA SER A 247 -21.94 -9.37 -9.19
C SER A 247 -22.04 -10.45 -8.11
N THR A 248 -20.89 -10.84 -7.54
CA THR A 248 -20.82 -11.80 -6.43
C THR A 248 -21.40 -11.22 -5.16
N MET A 249 -21.05 -9.99 -4.78
CA MET A 249 -21.62 -9.33 -3.61
C MET A 249 -23.15 -9.21 -3.75
N ILE A 250 -23.66 -8.84 -4.92
CA ILE A 250 -25.10 -8.76 -5.20
C ILE A 250 -25.74 -10.15 -5.09
N TYR A 251 -25.16 -11.17 -5.70
CA TYR A 251 -25.66 -12.55 -5.59
C TYR A 251 -25.70 -13.00 -4.13
N CYS A 252 -24.63 -12.74 -3.38
CA CYS A 252 -24.50 -13.11 -1.98
C CYS A 252 -25.46 -12.36 -1.07
N PHE A 253 -25.79 -11.10 -1.38
CA PHE A 253 -26.82 -10.34 -0.67
C PHE A 253 -28.19 -11.04 -0.73
N PHE A 254 -28.61 -11.43 -1.94
CA PHE A 254 -29.93 -12.04 -2.14
C PHE A 254 -30.03 -13.45 -1.57
N HIS A 255 -28.95 -14.24 -1.57
CA HIS A 255 -28.97 -15.63 -1.08
C HIS A 255 -28.38 -15.77 0.35
N GLY A 256 -27.86 -14.69 0.93
CA GLY A 256 -27.22 -14.69 2.24
C GLY A 256 -28.17 -14.79 3.43
N LYS A 257 -29.50 -14.69 3.21
CA LYS A 257 -30.48 -14.97 4.26
C LYS A 257 -30.60 -16.47 4.56
N GLU A 258 -30.42 -17.31 3.54
CA GLU A 258 -30.63 -18.75 3.62
C GLU A 258 -29.32 -19.52 3.77
N ASN A 259 -28.20 -18.93 3.33
CA ASN A 259 -26.90 -19.60 3.33
C ASN A 259 -25.82 -18.72 3.99
N PHE A 260 -25.28 -19.22 5.11
CA PHE A 260 -24.27 -18.50 5.90
C PHE A 260 -23.02 -18.14 5.11
N ARG A 261 -22.58 -18.97 4.15
CA ARG A 261 -21.39 -18.66 3.35
C ARG A 261 -21.58 -17.39 2.53
N TYR A 262 -22.74 -17.23 1.90
CA TYR A 262 -23.05 -16.02 1.14
C TYR A 262 -23.22 -14.82 2.07
N HIS A 263 -23.83 -15.03 3.24
CA HIS A 263 -23.90 -14.04 4.30
C HIS A 263 -22.51 -13.52 4.71
N PHE A 264 -21.59 -14.46 4.96
CA PHE A 264 -20.21 -14.20 5.34
C PHE A 264 -19.47 -13.41 4.25
N ILE A 265 -19.57 -13.83 2.99
CA ILE A 265 -18.93 -13.13 1.85
C ILE A 265 -19.46 -11.70 1.75
N PHE A 266 -20.78 -11.48 1.83
CA PHE A 266 -21.36 -10.16 1.72
C PHE A 266 -20.91 -9.22 2.85
N TRP A 267 -21.04 -9.63 4.11
CA TRP A 267 -20.75 -8.75 5.25
C TRP A 267 -19.25 -8.53 5.51
N ASN A 268 -18.38 -9.39 4.99
CA ASN A 268 -16.93 -9.18 5.02
C ASN A 268 -16.39 -8.46 3.78
N SER A 269 -17.28 -7.90 2.95
CA SER A 269 -16.94 -7.12 1.76
C SER A 269 -17.68 -5.78 1.70
N ALA A 270 -19.02 -5.83 1.72
CA ALA A 270 -19.87 -4.68 1.42
C ALA A 270 -19.70 -3.51 2.40
N PRO A 271 -19.60 -3.69 3.73
CA PRO A 271 -19.49 -2.55 4.65
C PRO A 271 -18.30 -1.63 4.36
N ILE A 272 -17.14 -2.20 4.05
CA ILE A 272 -15.92 -1.44 3.74
C ILE A 272 -16.09 -0.68 2.42
N LEU A 273 -16.62 -1.34 1.39
CA LEU A 273 -16.86 -0.70 0.10
C LEU A 273 -17.87 0.45 0.23
N LEU A 274 -18.97 0.22 0.95
CA LEU A 274 -20.00 1.23 1.21
C LEU A 274 -19.45 2.41 2.03
N PHE A 275 -18.58 2.14 3.01
CA PHE A 275 -17.90 3.19 3.77
C PHE A 275 -17.08 4.10 2.84
N PHE A 276 -16.23 3.54 1.98
CA PHE A 276 -15.43 4.35 1.06
C PHE A 276 -16.26 5.02 -0.05
N CYS A 277 -17.34 4.39 -0.51
CA CYS A 277 -18.32 5.05 -1.39
C CYS A 277 -18.98 6.27 -0.72
N ALA A 278 -19.34 6.17 0.56
CA ALA A 278 -19.92 7.30 1.29
C ALA A 278 -18.89 8.41 1.54
N MET A 279 -17.65 8.04 1.82
CA MET A 279 -16.56 9.00 2.02
C MET A 279 -16.14 9.69 0.73
N SER A 280 -16.19 9.00 -0.42
CA SER A 280 -15.84 9.59 -1.72
C SER A 280 -16.81 10.67 -2.19
N MET A 281 -18.03 10.68 -1.65
CA MET A 281 -19.01 11.75 -1.86
C MET A 281 -18.66 13.04 -1.10
N ARG A 282 -17.70 13.01 -0.17
CA ARG A 282 -17.29 14.16 0.63
C ARG A 282 -15.91 14.66 0.25
N GLN A 283 -15.01 13.75 -0.08
CA GLN A 283 -13.61 14.06 -0.40
C GLN A 283 -13.04 13.08 -1.42
N LYS A 284 -11.88 13.42 -1.99
CA LYS A 284 -11.14 12.48 -2.83
C LYS A 284 -10.59 11.32 -2.01
N ILE A 285 -10.83 10.09 -2.46
CA ILE A 285 -10.38 8.85 -1.80
C ILE A 285 -9.36 8.15 -2.69
N GLU A 286 -8.24 7.76 -2.11
CA GLU A 286 -7.23 6.97 -2.79
C GLU A 286 -7.75 5.56 -3.10
N GLY A 287 -7.55 5.11 -4.34
CA GLY A 287 -8.18 3.90 -4.84
C GLY A 287 -7.85 2.61 -4.07
N ASN A 288 -6.63 2.50 -3.56
CA ASN A 288 -6.16 1.35 -2.78
C ASN A 288 -6.80 1.23 -1.39
N TRP A 289 -7.44 2.29 -0.86
CA TRP A 289 -8.00 2.27 0.49
C TRP A 289 -9.13 1.23 0.67
N ALA A 290 -9.89 0.96 -0.39
CA ALA A 290 -10.97 -0.03 -0.38
C ALA A 290 -10.50 -1.48 -0.63
N SER A 291 -9.19 -1.72 -0.75
CA SER A 291 -8.62 -3.04 -1.06
C SER A 291 -9.12 -4.16 -0.14
N LEU A 292 -9.28 -3.85 1.16
CA LEU A 292 -9.80 -4.72 2.20
C LEU A 292 -11.16 -5.35 1.86
N ALA A 293 -12.01 -4.63 1.11
CA ALA A 293 -13.35 -5.07 0.79
C ALA A 293 -13.39 -6.28 -0.16
N TYR A 294 -12.34 -6.51 -0.95
CA TYR A 294 -12.46 -7.36 -2.12
C TYR A 294 -12.04 -8.82 -1.89
N PHE A 295 -11.20 -9.10 -0.89
CA PHE A 295 -10.59 -10.43 -0.72
C PHE A 295 -11.62 -11.57 -0.73
N VAL A 296 -12.61 -11.55 0.18
CA VAL A 296 -13.65 -12.59 0.24
C VAL A 296 -14.63 -12.56 -0.94
N SER A 297 -14.92 -11.39 -1.51
CA SER A 297 -15.77 -11.32 -2.72
C SER A 297 -15.10 -11.94 -3.95
N LEU A 298 -13.77 -11.83 -4.08
CA LEU A 298 -13.02 -12.45 -5.17
C LEU A 298 -12.99 -13.97 -5.04
N VAL A 299 -12.81 -14.48 -3.81
CA VAL A 299 -12.96 -15.92 -3.51
C VAL A 299 -14.39 -16.37 -3.80
N GLY A 300 -15.39 -15.58 -3.38
CA GLY A 300 -16.80 -15.83 -3.65
C GLY A 300 -17.11 -15.90 -5.15
N ALA A 301 -16.50 -15.05 -5.97
CA ALA A 301 -16.72 -15.01 -7.41
C ALA A 301 -16.33 -16.33 -8.08
N VAL A 302 -15.22 -16.94 -7.63
CA VAL A 302 -14.78 -18.25 -8.11
C VAL A 302 -15.73 -19.37 -7.65
N GLY A 303 -16.13 -19.35 -6.37
CA GLY A 303 -17.00 -20.38 -5.82
C GLY A 303 -18.41 -20.36 -6.41
N VAL A 304 -19.05 -19.19 -6.45
CA VAL A 304 -20.37 -19.00 -7.08
C VAL A 304 -20.34 -19.41 -8.55
N TYR A 305 -19.25 -19.11 -9.27
CA TYR A 305 -19.09 -19.56 -10.65
C TYR A 305 -19.13 -21.09 -10.79
N PHE A 306 -18.41 -21.82 -9.93
CA PHE A 306 -18.40 -23.29 -9.99
C PHE A 306 -19.74 -23.90 -9.58
N GLU A 307 -20.40 -23.36 -8.55
CA GLU A 307 -21.72 -23.84 -8.13
C GLU A 307 -22.79 -23.65 -9.20
N LEU A 308 -22.84 -22.47 -9.84
CA LEU A 308 -23.76 -22.22 -10.95
C LEU A 308 -23.53 -23.17 -12.13
N ARG A 309 -22.27 -23.56 -12.37
CA ARG A 309 -21.90 -24.50 -13.43
C ARG A 309 -22.30 -25.93 -13.06
N GLU A 310 -22.04 -26.36 -11.83
CA GLU A 310 -22.32 -27.72 -11.34
C GLU A 310 -23.82 -27.97 -11.20
N ALA A 311 -24.59 -26.95 -10.82
CA ALA A 311 -26.05 -27.01 -10.76
C ALA A 311 -26.72 -27.21 -12.14
N GLY A 312 -25.95 -27.24 -13.24
CA GLY A 312 -26.48 -27.48 -14.59
C GLY A 312 -27.41 -26.39 -15.10
N LEU A 313 -27.49 -25.25 -14.41
CA LEU A 313 -28.38 -24.13 -14.73
C LEU A 313 -27.93 -23.50 -16.06
N ARG A 314 -28.51 -23.92 -17.18
CA ARG A 314 -28.34 -23.26 -18.49
C ARG A 314 -29.24 -22.02 -18.56
N GLY A 315 -28.90 -20.99 -17.77
CA GLY A 315 -29.63 -19.73 -17.72
C GLY A 315 -28.71 -18.52 -17.92
N TRP A 316 -29.31 -17.33 -18.02
CA TRP A 316 -28.59 -16.06 -18.22
C TRP A 316 -27.50 -15.83 -17.16
N ARG A 317 -27.72 -16.27 -15.91
CA ARG A 317 -26.76 -16.16 -14.80
C ARG A 317 -25.46 -16.92 -15.07
N THR A 318 -25.56 -18.17 -15.55
CA THR A 318 -24.39 -19.00 -15.89
C THR A 318 -23.70 -18.50 -17.15
N GLY A 319 -24.46 -17.96 -18.12
CA GLY A 319 -23.90 -17.26 -19.27
C GLY A 319 -23.08 -16.03 -18.84
N TRP A 320 -23.65 -15.20 -17.98
CA TRP A 320 -22.99 -14.02 -17.42
C TRP A 320 -21.74 -14.37 -16.62
N ALA A 321 -21.80 -15.38 -15.75
CA ALA A 321 -20.65 -15.84 -14.98
C ALA A 321 -19.52 -16.39 -15.88
N ASN A 322 -19.86 -17.12 -16.95
CA ASN A 322 -18.88 -17.57 -17.94
C ASN A 322 -18.25 -16.42 -18.73
N PHE A 323 -19.06 -15.44 -19.14
CA PHE A 323 -18.57 -14.22 -19.78
C PHE A 323 -17.57 -13.50 -18.87
N LEU A 324 -18.01 -13.16 -17.65
CA LEU A 324 -17.19 -12.47 -16.65
C LEU A 324 -15.90 -13.20 -16.34
N LYS A 325 -15.91 -14.53 -16.18
CA LYS A 325 -14.68 -15.30 -15.96
C LYS A 325 -13.72 -15.16 -17.13
N LYS A 326 -14.18 -15.43 -18.36
CA LYS A 326 -13.33 -15.40 -19.56
C LYS A 326 -12.75 -14.01 -19.81
N THR A 327 -13.58 -12.98 -19.72
CA THR A 327 -13.15 -11.59 -19.91
C THR A 327 -12.27 -11.10 -18.78
N SER A 328 -12.53 -11.50 -17.52
CA SER A 328 -11.63 -11.18 -16.39
C SER A 328 -10.24 -11.74 -16.60
N ILE A 329 -10.11 -13.01 -17.01
CA ILE A 329 -8.80 -13.62 -17.27
C ILE A 329 -8.11 -12.90 -18.44
N ALA A 330 -8.79 -12.73 -19.57
CA ALA A 330 -8.21 -12.11 -20.76
C ALA A 330 -7.76 -10.67 -20.48
N THR A 331 -8.63 -9.85 -19.90
CA THR A 331 -8.29 -8.44 -19.59
C THR A 331 -7.22 -8.31 -18.52
N SER A 332 -7.22 -9.18 -17.50
CA SER A 332 -6.16 -9.18 -16.49
C SER A 332 -4.80 -9.52 -17.11
N LEU A 333 -4.72 -10.54 -17.97
CA LEU A 333 -3.46 -10.89 -18.64
C LEU A 333 -2.95 -9.77 -19.55
N ILE A 334 -3.85 -9.12 -20.30
CA ILE A 334 -3.49 -7.99 -21.17
C ILE A 334 -3.00 -6.80 -20.33
N ILE A 335 -3.76 -6.38 -19.32
CA ILE A 335 -3.42 -5.20 -18.51
C ILE A 335 -2.17 -5.46 -17.68
N LEU A 336 -2.06 -6.61 -17.01
CA LEU A 336 -0.86 -6.96 -16.26
C LEU A 336 0.36 -7.08 -17.20
N GLY A 337 0.22 -7.77 -18.33
CA GLY A 337 1.29 -7.89 -19.32
C GLY A 337 1.75 -6.51 -19.81
N PHE A 338 0.81 -5.62 -20.13
CA PHE A 338 1.12 -4.24 -20.48
C PHE A 338 1.84 -3.51 -19.35
N VAL A 339 1.34 -3.54 -18.11
CA VAL A 339 1.95 -2.83 -16.98
C VAL A 339 3.34 -3.36 -16.64
N TYR A 340 3.53 -4.68 -16.59
CA TYR A 340 4.85 -5.28 -16.33
C TYR A 340 5.84 -5.00 -17.47
N ILE A 341 5.44 -5.10 -18.74
CA ILE A 341 6.39 -4.78 -19.81
C ILE A 341 6.66 -3.27 -19.85
N HIS A 342 5.62 -2.44 -19.72
CA HIS A 342 5.71 -0.97 -19.74
C HIS A 342 6.55 -0.42 -18.59
N ALA A 343 6.57 -1.09 -17.43
CA ALA A 343 7.39 -0.70 -16.30
C ALA A 343 8.90 -0.87 -16.55
N ILE A 344 9.33 -1.72 -17.48
CA ILE A 344 10.75 -1.85 -17.88
C ILE A 344 11.01 -1.08 -19.16
N VAL A 345 10.24 -1.41 -20.21
CA VAL A 345 10.41 -0.85 -21.55
C VAL A 345 9.23 0.08 -21.83
N PRO A 346 9.43 1.37 -22.09
CA PRO A 346 8.33 2.29 -22.37
C PRO A 346 7.68 2.00 -23.75
N ILE A 347 6.82 0.99 -23.83
CA ILE A 347 6.16 0.55 -25.09
C ILE A 347 5.31 1.66 -25.72
N MET A 348 4.75 2.55 -24.90
CA MET A 348 3.81 3.58 -25.33
C MET A 348 4.13 4.91 -24.64
N SER A 349 4.16 6.00 -25.41
CA SER A 349 4.44 7.33 -24.89
C SER A 349 3.20 7.92 -24.18
N LEU A 350 3.01 7.51 -22.92
CA LEU A 350 1.90 7.96 -22.09
C LEU A 350 2.12 9.40 -21.54
N PRO A 351 1.05 10.19 -21.37
CA PRO A 351 1.10 11.45 -20.60
C PRO A 351 1.62 11.25 -19.17
N LYS A 352 2.33 12.26 -18.63
CA LYS A 352 2.96 12.21 -17.28
C LYS A 352 1.97 11.88 -16.15
N ASN A 353 0.71 12.28 -16.29
CA ASN A 353 -0.36 11.99 -15.33
C ASN A 353 -0.95 10.57 -15.47
N LEU A 354 -0.74 9.90 -16.60
CA LEU A 354 -1.23 8.55 -16.88
C LEU A 354 -0.13 7.48 -16.76
N ASP A 355 1.14 7.84 -17.02
CA ASP A 355 2.28 6.95 -16.79
C ASP A 355 2.63 6.89 -15.30
N VAL A 356 2.02 5.94 -14.59
CA VAL A 356 2.38 5.64 -13.19
C VAL A 356 3.75 4.98 -13.07
N THR A 357 4.23 4.31 -14.12
CA THR A 357 5.50 3.58 -14.12
C THR A 357 6.70 4.52 -14.17
N ARG A 358 6.53 5.78 -14.57
CA ARG A 358 7.57 6.82 -14.47
C ARG A 358 8.16 6.99 -13.07
N ARG A 359 7.42 6.61 -12.02
CA ARG A 359 7.87 6.64 -10.62
C ARG A 359 8.97 5.62 -10.32
N LEU A 360 9.23 4.67 -11.22
CA LEU A 360 10.22 3.61 -11.10
C LEU A 360 11.54 3.91 -11.86
N HIS A 361 11.73 5.15 -12.32
CA HIS A 361 12.83 5.54 -13.21
C HIS A 361 13.35 6.95 -12.92
N GLY A 362 14.66 7.12 -13.08
CA GLY A 362 15.35 8.42 -13.06
C GLY A 362 16.07 8.75 -11.76
N TRP A 363 15.85 7.99 -10.70
CA TRP A 363 16.42 8.24 -9.39
C TRP A 363 17.92 7.93 -9.33
N LYS A 364 18.39 6.89 -10.04
CA LYS A 364 19.84 6.63 -10.17
C LYS A 364 20.53 7.75 -10.96
N THR A 365 19.92 8.23 -12.03
CA THR A 365 20.45 9.34 -12.83
C THR A 365 20.51 10.63 -12.03
N LEU A 366 19.44 10.96 -11.29
CA LEU A 366 19.43 12.12 -10.39
C LEU A 366 20.53 12.01 -9.33
N SER A 367 20.60 10.88 -8.64
CA SER A 367 21.55 10.65 -7.55
C SER A 367 23.00 10.66 -8.05
N GLY A 368 23.27 10.06 -9.22
CA GLY A 368 24.58 10.14 -9.86
C GLY A 368 25.01 11.58 -10.18
N LYS A 369 24.07 12.44 -10.59
CA LYS A 369 24.37 13.86 -10.82
C LYS A 369 24.60 14.64 -9.52
N VAL A 370 23.88 14.29 -8.47
CA VAL A 370 24.10 14.85 -7.13
C VAL A 370 25.47 14.41 -6.57
N ASP A 371 25.85 13.13 -6.72
CA ASP A 371 27.17 12.61 -6.34
C ASP A 371 28.29 13.32 -7.10
N GLU A 372 28.12 13.57 -8.41
CA GLU A 372 29.07 14.36 -9.21
C GLU A 372 29.24 15.78 -8.65
N ILE A 373 28.13 16.45 -8.31
CA ILE A 373 28.15 17.81 -7.75
C ILE A 373 28.75 17.84 -6.34
N MET A 374 28.47 16.83 -5.51
CA MET A 374 29.11 16.70 -4.19
C MET A 374 30.62 16.52 -4.30
N GLY A 375 31.11 15.85 -5.35
CA GLY A 375 32.54 15.70 -5.64
C GLY A 375 33.25 16.98 -6.07
N GLN A 376 32.52 18.06 -6.37
CA GLN A 376 33.09 19.36 -6.80
C GLN A 376 33.41 20.29 -5.62
N PHE A 377 32.98 19.96 -4.40
CA PHE A 377 33.35 20.72 -3.20
C PHE A 377 34.85 20.56 -2.88
N GLN A 378 35.41 21.53 -2.15
CA GLN A 378 36.85 21.61 -1.92
C GLN A 378 37.39 20.34 -1.21
N PRO A 379 38.47 19.72 -1.72
CA PRO A 379 39.13 18.61 -1.04
C PRO A 379 39.64 19.06 0.34
N GLY A 380 39.18 18.40 1.41
CA GLY A 380 39.56 18.69 2.80
C GLY A 380 38.48 19.38 3.63
N SER A 381 37.42 19.92 3.01
CA SER A 381 36.22 20.38 3.74
C SER A 381 35.39 19.19 4.23
N PRO A 382 34.60 19.34 5.32
CA PRO A 382 33.61 18.33 5.70
C PRO A 382 32.69 17.99 4.52
N PRO A 383 32.28 16.72 4.37
CA PRO A 383 31.41 16.32 3.27
C PRO A 383 30.09 17.13 3.30
N PRO A 384 29.62 17.63 2.15
CA PRO A 384 28.38 18.38 2.09
C PRO A 384 27.19 17.48 2.46
N PHE A 385 26.18 18.06 3.11
CA PHE A 385 24.93 17.35 3.34
C PHE A 385 23.92 17.63 2.22
N VAL A 386 22.96 16.74 2.03
CA VAL A 386 21.94 16.90 0.98
C VAL A 386 20.59 17.19 1.63
N PHE A 387 19.82 18.10 1.04
CA PHE A 387 18.51 18.46 1.54
C PHE A 387 17.53 18.85 0.41
N GLY A 388 16.24 18.74 0.69
CA GLY A 388 15.18 19.02 -0.29
C GLY A 388 13.82 19.28 0.36
N ASP A 389 12.83 19.70 -0.42
CA ASP A 389 11.50 20.13 0.07
C ASP A 389 10.49 18.98 0.19
N ARG A 390 10.71 17.88 -0.53
CA ARG A 390 9.79 16.74 -0.59
C ARG A 390 10.43 15.48 -0.05
N HIS A 391 9.76 14.89 0.94
CA HIS A 391 10.16 13.59 1.49
C HIS A 391 10.28 12.49 0.44
N GLN A 392 9.46 12.53 -0.62
CA GLN A 392 9.57 11.60 -1.74
C GLN A 392 10.95 11.65 -2.42
N ILE A 393 11.39 12.85 -2.82
CA ILE A 393 12.69 13.03 -3.49
C ILE A 393 13.83 12.74 -2.51
N ASN A 394 13.69 13.21 -1.26
CA ASN A 394 14.69 12.99 -0.23
C ASN A 394 14.90 11.50 0.06
N SER A 395 13.83 10.70 0.06
CA SER A 395 13.95 9.26 0.30
C SER A 395 14.60 8.53 -0.87
N GLU A 396 14.29 8.94 -2.11
CA GLU A 396 14.97 8.40 -3.31
C GLU A 396 16.47 8.73 -3.31
N LEU A 397 16.82 9.98 -2.99
CA LEU A 397 18.23 10.38 -2.84
C LEU A 397 18.91 9.60 -1.71
N SER A 398 18.22 9.40 -0.58
CA SER A 398 18.74 8.62 0.56
C SER A 398 19.08 7.18 0.15
N PHE A 399 18.26 6.57 -0.70
CA PHE A 399 18.47 5.20 -1.16
C PHE A 399 19.56 5.07 -2.22
N TYR A 400 19.62 6.01 -3.17
CA TYR A 400 20.43 5.90 -4.37
C TYR A 400 21.78 6.65 -4.33
N LEU A 401 21.99 7.58 -3.41
CA LEU A 401 23.29 8.22 -3.22
C LEU A 401 24.30 7.27 -2.60
N LYS A 402 25.59 7.47 -2.95
CA LYS A 402 26.67 6.66 -2.41
C LYS A 402 26.73 6.78 -0.88
N GLY A 403 26.74 5.63 -0.21
CA GLY A 403 26.80 5.56 1.25
C GLY A 403 25.46 5.75 1.96
N GLN A 404 24.35 5.87 1.20
CA GLN A 404 22.99 5.95 1.73
C GLN A 404 22.85 7.01 2.85
N PRO A 405 23.25 8.27 2.61
CA PRO A 405 23.29 9.29 3.65
C PRO A 405 21.88 9.68 4.10
N VAL A 406 21.79 10.31 5.27
CA VAL A 406 20.55 10.96 5.72
C VAL A 406 20.30 12.21 4.88
N ILE A 407 19.09 12.33 4.32
CA ILE A 407 18.69 13.49 3.53
C ILE A 407 17.72 14.35 4.34
N TYR A 408 18.04 15.64 4.45
CA TYR A 408 17.31 16.56 5.30
C TYR A 408 16.15 17.21 4.55
N LYS A 409 15.06 17.52 5.28
CA LYS A 409 13.88 18.16 4.69
C LYS A 409 13.75 19.61 5.08
N THR A 410 13.40 20.47 4.11
CA THR A 410 13.01 21.85 4.36
C THR A 410 11.57 21.88 4.91
N GLY A 411 11.41 22.36 6.14
CA GLY A 411 10.13 22.43 6.84
C GLY A 411 9.42 21.08 7.10
N GLY A 412 8.52 21.08 8.08
CA GLY A 412 7.66 19.92 8.37
C GLY A 412 8.45 18.75 8.98
N ALA A 413 9.07 19.00 10.14
CA ALA A 413 9.85 18.04 10.92
C ALA A 413 9.07 16.77 11.31
N ALA A 414 7.73 16.80 11.29
CA ALA A 414 6.91 15.69 11.77
C ALA A 414 7.20 14.32 11.11
N ARG A 415 7.49 14.29 9.80
CA ARG A 415 7.84 13.06 9.04
C ARG A 415 9.26 12.53 9.32
N TYR A 416 10.12 13.39 9.87
CA TYR A 416 11.52 13.08 10.20
C TYR A 416 11.81 13.31 11.68
N SER A 417 10.79 13.19 12.53
CA SER A 417 10.85 13.51 13.97
C SER A 417 11.82 12.64 14.78
N TYR A 418 12.36 11.58 14.16
CA TYR A 418 13.47 10.78 14.68
C TYR A 418 14.83 11.46 14.56
N ILE A 419 14.99 12.46 13.68
CA ILE A 419 16.19 13.29 13.56
C ILE A 419 15.96 14.55 14.41
N LYS A 420 16.63 14.62 15.56
CA LYS A 420 16.37 15.67 16.57
C LYS A 420 17.47 16.72 16.68
N ASP A 421 18.68 16.41 16.26
CA ASP A 421 19.82 17.31 16.31
C ASP A 421 20.26 17.66 14.89
N PHE A 422 20.35 18.96 14.61
CA PHE A 422 20.83 19.53 13.35
C PHE A 422 22.03 20.45 13.57
N SER A 423 22.53 20.57 14.81
CA SER A 423 23.65 21.45 15.16
C SER A 423 24.95 21.06 14.44
N HIS A 424 25.12 19.77 14.14
CA HIS A 424 26.24 19.22 13.36
C HIS A 424 26.25 19.63 11.88
N LEU A 425 25.21 20.34 11.40
CA LEU A 425 25.13 20.89 10.06
C LEU A 425 25.70 22.32 9.97
N MET A 426 25.82 23.02 11.10
CA MET A 426 26.28 24.41 11.13
C MET A 426 27.66 24.55 10.47
N GLY A 427 27.80 25.55 9.60
CA GLY A 427 29.02 25.84 8.84
C GLY A 427 29.34 24.87 7.71
N LYS A 428 28.57 23.77 7.53
CA LYS A 428 28.79 22.83 6.43
C LYS A 428 28.21 23.33 5.12
N ASP A 429 28.83 22.89 4.05
CA ASP A 429 28.29 23.02 2.71
C ASP A 429 27.13 22.05 2.48
N ALA A 430 26.31 22.33 1.49
CA ALA A 430 25.14 21.52 1.18
C ALA A 430 24.79 21.49 -0.30
N VAL A 431 24.02 20.48 -0.67
CA VAL A 431 23.39 20.36 -1.98
C VAL A 431 21.87 20.35 -1.80
N TYR A 432 21.22 21.38 -2.32
CA TYR A 432 19.76 21.43 -2.39
C TYR A 432 19.26 20.76 -3.66
N VAL A 433 18.25 19.89 -3.53
CA VAL A 433 17.61 19.21 -4.66
C VAL A 433 16.10 19.39 -4.57
N ALA A 434 15.47 19.85 -5.66
CA ALA A 434 14.02 19.96 -5.76
C ALA A 434 13.53 19.83 -7.20
N GLU A 435 12.23 19.55 -7.37
CA GLU A 435 11.58 19.71 -8.68
C GLU A 435 11.61 21.18 -9.11
N LYS A 436 11.94 21.43 -10.38
CA LYS A 436 12.14 22.78 -10.95
C LYS A 436 10.95 23.72 -10.68
N ALA A 437 9.74 23.19 -10.71
CA ALA A 437 8.50 23.95 -10.47
C ALA A 437 8.31 24.42 -9.02
N ARG A 438 9.13 23.97 -8.07
CA ARG A 438 8.98 24.22 -6.62
C ARG A 438 10.12 25.01 -5.98
N VAL A 439 11.15 25.35 -6.75
CA VAL A 439 12.35 25.98 -6.21
C VAL A 439 12.02 27.37 -5.66
N ASN A 440 12.35 27.60 -4.39
CA ASN A 440 12.34 28.93 -3.76
C ASN A 440 13.77 29.31 -3.36
N ILE A 441 14.50 29.90 -4.31
CA ILE A 441 15.90 30.30 -4.13
C ILE A 441 16.04 31.32 -2.99
N LYS A 442 15.05 32.21 -2.83
CA LYS A 442 15.08 33.28 -1.82
C LYS A 442 15.12 32.72 -0.41
N SER A 443 14.31 31.71 -0.10
CA SER A 443 14.35 31.08 1.23
C SER A 443 15.68 30.36 1.47
N ILE A 444 16.21 29.67 0.45
CA ILE A 444 17.49 28.94 0.58
C ILE A 444 18.64 29.91 0.84
N GLY A 445 18.71 31.02 0.12
CA GLY A 445 19.75 32.04 0.30
C GLY A 445 19.76 32.72 1.68
N GLN A 446 18.68 32.60 2.48
CA GLN A 446 18.69 33.09 3.86
C GLN A 446 19.41 32.15 4.83
N ALA A 447 19.45 30.85 4.50
CA ALA A 447 19.99 29.78 5.35
C ALA A 447 21.47 29.45 5.08
N PHE A 448 22.11 30.16 4.14
CA PHE A 448 23.49 29.91 3.70
C PHE A 448 24.19 31.23 3.38
N GLU A 449 25.50 31.30 3.58
CA GLU A 449 26.29 32.49 3.25
C GLU A 449 26.38 32.74 1.75
N ARG A 450 26.43 31.66 0.96
CA ARG A 450 26.46 31.72 -0.51
C ARG A 450 25.67 30.58 -1.11
N VAL A 451 24.99 30.87 -2.21
CA VAL A 451 24.24 29.88 -3.00
C VAL A 451 24.59 30.10 -4.47
N ASP A 452 24.98 29.04 -5.17
CA ASP A 452 25.33 29.10 -6.59
C ASP A 452 24.09 29.18 -7.49
N GLU A 453 24.31 29.44 -8.78
CA GLU A 453 23.24 29.35 -9.77
C GLU A 453 22.67 27.92 -9.86
N PRO A 454 21.36 27.77 -10.05
CA PRO A 454 20.74 26.45 -10.09
C PRO A 454 21.08 25.67 -11.37
N VAL A 455 21.53 24.43 -11.20
CA VAL A 455 21.80 23.50 -12.30
C VAL A 455 20.53 22.69 -12.60
N SER A 456 20.01 22.79 -13.83
CA SER A 456 18.84 22.01 -14.25
C SER A 456 19.23 20.58 -14.62
N VAL A 457 18.44 19.61 -14.16
CA VAL A 457 18.58 18.19 -14.50
C VAL A 457 17.25 17.68 -15.03
N THR A 458 17.18 17.45 -16.34
CA THR A 458 15.99 16.90 -17.00
C THR A 458 16.20 15.42 -17.27
N ILE A 459 15.23 14.61 -16.85
CA ILE A 459 15.26 13.17 -17.02
C ILE A 459 14.22 12.75 -18.05
N TRP A 460 14.71 12.06 -19.07
CA TRP A 460 13.94 11.56 -20.19
C TRP A 460 13.65 10.07 -20.05
N ARG A 461 12.48 9.67 -20.52
CA ARG A 461 12.10 8.27 -20.72
C ARG A 461 11.42 8.16 -22.07
N ALA A 462 12.02 7.38 -22.98
CA ALA A 462 11.72 7.46 -24.41
C ALA A 462 11.80 8.91 -24.91
N ASP A 463 10.73 9.43 -25.51
CA ASP A 463 10.61 10.76 -26.09
C ASP A 463 10.04 11.82 -25.12
N ARG A 464 9.87 11.48 -23.83
CA ARG A 464 9.18 12.36 -22.87
C ARG A 464 10.01 12.67 -21.64
N ILE A 465 9.85 13.90 -21.16
CA ILE A 465 10.38 14.32 -19.86
C ILE A 465 9.51 13.73 -18.75
N ILE A 466 10.12 12.92 -17.89
CA ILE A 466 9.45 12.35 -16.72
C ILE A 466 9.69 13.18 -15.46
N TRP A 467 10.86 13.82 -15.36
CA TRP A 467 11.25 14.67 -14.24
C TRP A 467 12.10 15.85 -14.69
N ASP A 468 11.88 16.99 -14.02
CA ASP A 468 12.71 18.19 -14.14
C ASP A 468 13.11 18.63 -12.74
N PHE A 469 14.39 18.49 -12.44
CA PHE A 469 14.98 18.85 -11.17
C PHE A 469 15.89 20.06 -11.31
N VAL A 470 16.16 20.67 -10.16
CA VAL A 470 17.15 21.70 -9.98
C VAL A 470 18.03 21.27 -8.82
N ILE A 471 19.34 21.38 -9.02
CA ILE A 471 20.37 21.13 -8.01
C ILE A 471 21.10 22.45 -7.74
N ILE A 472 21.27 22.79 -6.47
CA ILE A 472 21.93 24.04 -6.06
C ILE A 472 23.00 23.72 -5.04
N ARG A 473 24.22 24.23 -5.27
CA ARG A 473 25.30 24.20 -4.29
C ARG A 473 25.11 25.36 -3.32
N CYS A 474 25.15 25.05 -2.03
CA CYS A 474 24.99 26.00 -0.96
C CYS A 474 26.23 25.89 -0.05
N TYR A 475 26.74 27.03 0.42
CA TYR A 475 27.97 27.09 1.20
C TYR A 475 27.73 27.71 2.56
N HIS A 476 28.37 27.13 3.57
CA HIS A 476 28.33 27.58 4.97
C HIS A 476 26.91 27.77 5.50
N TYR A 477 26.27 26.67 5.88
CA TYR A 477 24.95 26.68 6.50
C TYR A 477 24.94 27.50 7.79
N ASN A 478 24.08 28.51 7.86
CA ASN A 478 24.01 29.46 8.98
C ASN A 478 22.81 29.21 9.93
N GLY A 479 22.05 28.14 9.70
CA GLY A 479 20.90 27.74 10.51
C GLY A 479 19.53 28.09 9.89
N GLY A 480 18.46 27.46 10.40
CA GLY A 480 17.10 27.64 9.91
C GLY A 480 16.79 26.87 8.62
N LEU A 481 15.51 26.85 8.21
CA LEU A 481 14.98 26.18 7.02
C LEU A 481 14.98 24.64 7.05
N ILE A 482 15.98 24.00 7.65
CA ILE A 482 16.07 22.56 7.92
C ILE A 482 15.72 22.31 9.37
N GLY A 483 14.77 21.40 9.62
CA GLY A 483 14.44 20.97 10.98
C GLY A 483 13.90 22.09 11.88
N VAL A 484 12.59 22.36 11.74
CA VAL A 484 11.74 22.89 12.83
C VAL A 484 10.40 22.16 12.80
#